data_AF-A0A3M8CPV0-F1
#
_entry.id   AF-A0A3M8CPV0-F1
#
_cell.length_a   1.000
_cell.length_b   1.000
_cell.length_c   1.000
_cell.angle_alpha   90.00
_cell.angle_beta   90.00
_cell.angle_gamma   90.00
#
_symmetry.space_group_name_H-M   'P 1'
#
loop_
_entity.id
_entity.type
_entity.pdbx_description
1 polymer ?
#
loop_
_entity_poly.entity_id
_entity_poly.type
_entity_poly.pdbx_seq_one_letter_code
_entity_poly.pdbx_strand_id
1 'polypeptide(L)'
;MLERMVTSVPIVDVKQLSTGSKLAEEVHTALGGLLFSKGTALYEKDIEYLNAFMIKQVTIEEQEEATGIEPSVQKEAVQQEVAAAKARKDRTDRPEAFQQSF
;
A
#
# COMPACT_ATOMS: atom_id res chain seq x y z
N MET A 1 -33.20 13.64 27.39
CA MET A 1 -33.37 12.39 26.62
C MET A 1 -32.06 12.22 25.86
N LEU A 2 -31.35 11.12 26.08
CA LEU A 2 -29.92 10.95 25.77
C LEU A 2 -29.50 11.50 24.40
N GLU A 3 -28.57 12.46 24.42
CA GLU A 3 -27.77 12.88 23.27
C GLU A 3 -27.15 11.61 22.69
N ARG A 4 -27.56 11.19 21.49
CA ARG A 4 -26.88 10.10 20.79
C ARG A 4 -25.47 10.60 20.50
N MET A 5 -24.50 10.15 21.31
CA MET A 5 -23.10 10.21 20.95
C MET A 5 -22.98 9.42 19.65
N VAL A 6 -23.00 10.13 18.53
CA VAL A 6 -22.57 9.58 17.25
C VAL A 6 -21.08 9.39 17.45
N THR A 7 -20.65 8.20 17.89
CA THR A 7 -19.24 7.81 17.87
C THR A 7 -18.86 7.82 16.39
N SER A 8 -18.30 8.93 15.95
CA SER A 8 -17.86 9.11 14.57
C SER A 8 -16.60 8.28 14.43
N VAL A 9 -16.75 7.00 14.07
CA VAL A 9 -15.62 6.09 13.97
C VAL A 9 -14.82 6.44 12.70
N PRO A 10 -13.61 7.01 12.80
CA PRO A 10 -12.88 7.46 11.61
C PRO A 10 -12.29 6.27 10.85
N ILE A 11 -12.36 6.37 9.52
CA ILE A 11 -11.66 5.46 8.60
C ILE A 11 -10.34 6.13 8.23
N VAL A 12 -9.23 5.44 8.48
CA VAL A 12 -7.88 5.97 8.29
C VAL A 12 -7.11 5.05 7.34
N ASP A 13 -6.33 5.66 6.43
CA ASP A 13 -5.42 4.93 5.56
C ASP A 13 -4.29 4.29 6.38
N VAL A 14 -3.93 3.04 6.06
CA VAL A 14 -2.90 2.28 6.79
C VAL A 14 -1.55 3.00 6.82
N LYS A 15 -1.26 3.81 5.79
CA LYS A 15 -0.05 4.64 5.70
C LYS A 15 -0.01 5.81 6.70
N GLN A 16 -1.16 6.21 7.22
CA GLN A 16 -1.32 7.32 8.16
C GLN A 16 -1.57 6.85 9.60
N LEU A 17 -1.58 5.54 9.83
CA LEU A 17 -1.75 4.98 11.17
C LEU A 17 -0.54 5.28 12.05
N SER A 18 -0.80 5.82 13.22
CA SER A 18 0.18 5.92 14.30
C SER A 18 0.18 4.65 15.14
N THR A 19 1.36 4.28 15.65
CA THR A 19 1.50 3.17 16.61
C THR A 19 0.69 3.47 17.86
N GLY A 20 -0.03 2.47 18.36
CA GLY A 20 -0.91 2.58 19.53
C GLY A 20 -2.37 2.85 19.19
N SER A 21 -2.69 3.16 17.92
CA SER A 21 -4.07 3.30 17.45
C SER A 21 -4.86 2.01 17.65
N LYS A 22 -6.08 2.10 18.17
CA LYS A 22 -6.95 0.94 18.38
C LYS A 22 -7.93 0.75 17.23
N LEU A 23 -8.12 -0.48 16.79
CA LEU A 23 -9.14 -0.82 15.81
C LEU A 23 -10.54 -0.73 16.41
N ALA A 24 -11.48 -0.10 15.70
CA ALA A 24 -12.88 -0.05 16.10
C ALA A 24 -13.72 -1.23 15.60
N GLU A 25 -13.18 -1.99 14.64
CA GLU A 25 -13.83 -3.13 14.00
C GLU A 25 -12.84 -4.28 13.79
N GLU A 26 -13.38 -5.48 13.54
CA GLU A 26 -12.58 -6.64 13.16
C GLU A 26 -12.03 -6.47 11.75
N VAL A 27 -10.75 -6.78 11.57
CA VAL A 27 -10.09 -6.70 10.28
C VAL A 27 -9.89 -8.11 9.74
N HIS A 28 -10.40 -8.35 8.54
CA HIS A 28 -10.31 -9.64 7.86
C HIS A 28 -9.36 -9.56 6.65
N THR A 29 -8.71 -10.68 6.38
CA THR A 29 -7.96 -10.92 5.14
C THR A 29 -8.92 -11.07 3.94
N ALA A 30 -8.41 -10.96 2.72
CA ALA A 30 -9.20 -11.11 1.50
C ALA A 30 -9.91 -12.49 1.38
N LEU A 31 -9.38 -13.53 2.05
CA LEU A 31 -9.98 -14.87 2.08
C LEU A 31 -10.94 -15.07 3.26
N GLY A 32 -11.21 -14.04 4.06
CA GLY A 32 -12.17 -14.05 5.17
C GLY A 32 -11.59 -14.46 6.52
N GLY A 33 -10.30 -14.82 6.60
CA GLY A 33 -9.64 -15.09 7.89
C GLY A 33 -9.51 -13.82 8.73
N LEU A 34 -9.78 -13.91 10.04
CA LEU A 34 -9.59 -12.81 10.98
C LEU A 34 -8.09 -12.47 11.08
N LEU A 35 -7.72 -11.23 10.78
CA LEU A 35 -6.36 -10.72 10.92
C LEU A 35 -6.18 -10.07 12.29
N PHE A 36 -7.11 -9.19 12.68
CA PHE A 36 -7.11 -8.52 13.98
C PHE A 36 -8.53 -8.44 14.54
N SER A 37 -8.66 -8.67 15.84
CA SER A 37 -9.89 -8.42 16.59
C SER A 37 -10.13 -6.93 16.77
N LYS A 38 -11.39 -6.56 16.97
CA LYS A 38 -11.77 -5.22 17.44
C LYS A 38 -11.05 -4.89 18.76
N GLY A 39 -10.64 -3.64 18.91
CA GLY A 39 -9.97 -3.10 20.10
C GLY A 39 -8.47 -3.40 20.15
N THR A 40 -7.93 -4.11 19.17
CA THR A 40 -6.49 -4.37 19.07
C THR A 40 -5.75 -3.07 18.80
N ALA A 41 -4.75 -2.78 19.64
CA ALA A 41 -3.80 -1.69 19.43
C ALA A 41 -2.77 -2.10 18.37
N LEU A 42 -2.57 -1.25 17.36
CA LEU A 42 -1.68 -1.52 16.23
C LEU A 42 -0.28 -0.98 16.50
N TYR A 43 0.72 -1.83 16.36
CA TYR A 43 2.14 -1.46 16.40
C TYR A 43 2.76 -1.50 14.99
N GLU A 44 4.04 -1.13 14.87
CA GLU A 44 4.74 -1.08 13.58
C GLU A 44 4.63 -2.41 12.81
N LYS A 45 4.78 -3.54 13.52
CA LYS A 45 4.64 -4.88 12.93
C LYS A 45 3.22 -5.18 12.46
N ASP A 46 2.22 -4.67 13.16
CA ASP A 46 0.82 -4.86 12.77
C ASP A 46 0.49 -4.05 11.51
N ILE A 47 1.05 -2.85 11.40
CA ILE A 47 0.96 -2.01 10.19
C ILE A 47 1.66 -2.70 9.01
N GLU A 48 2.80 -3.37 9.22
CA GLU A 48 3.44 -4.20 8.19
C GLU A 48 2.51 -5.33 7.72
N TYR A 49 1.82 -6.02 8.65
CA TYR A 49 0.85 -7.06 8.28
C TYR A 49 -0.32 -6.50 7.47
N LEU A 50 -0.91 -5.38 7.88
CA LEU A 50 -1.98 -4.71 7.13
C LEU A 50 -1.55 -4.42 5.68
N ASN A 51 -0.32 -3.91 5.49
CA ASN A 51 0.24 -3.68 4.16
C ASN A 51 0.46 -4.97 3.35
N ALA A 52 0.98 -6.03 3.98
CA ALA A 52 1.21 -7.32 3.33
C ALA A 52 -0.09 -7.98 2.85
N PHE A 53 -1.18 -7.80 3.60
CA PHE A 53 -2.52 -8.26 3.21
C PHE A 53 -3.26 -7.29 2.28
N MET A 54 -2.57 -6.24 1.80
CA MET A 54 -3.12 -5.21 0.90
C MET A 54 -4.35 -4.49 1.49
N ILE A 55 -4.44 -4.38 2.81
CA ILE A 55 -5.48 -3.64 3.51
C ILE A 55 -5.12 -2.15 3.41
N LYS A 56 -5.97 -1.36 2.77
CA LYS A 56 -5.70 0.06 2.50
C LYS A 56 -6.16 0.97 3.62
N GLN A 57 -7.32 0.67 4.17
CA GLN A 57 -8.00 1.50 5.16
C GLN A 57 -8.52 0.61 6.29
N VAL A 58 -8.49 1.15 7.50
CA VAL A 58 -9.03 0.50 8.69
C VAL A 58 -9.83 1.51 9.50
N THR A 59 -10.82 1.01 10.22
CA THR A 59 -11.63 1.80 11.13
C THR A 59 -10.94 1.83 12.51
N ILE A 60 -10.60 3.02 13.02
CA ILE A 60 -9.95 3.16 14.34
C ILE A 60 -10.88 3.80 15.36
N GLU A 61 -10.64 3.53 16.64
CA GLU A 61 -11.33 4.22 17.73
C GLU A 61 -10.81 5.66 17.83
N GLU A 62 -11.72 6.61 18.06
CA GLU A 62 -11.39 8.03 18.21
C GLU A 62 -10.60 8.19 19.53
N GLN A 63 -9.27 8.28 19.42
CA GLN A 63 -8.42 8.72 20.54
C GLN A 63 -8.39 10.25 20.54
N GLU A 64 -9.17 10.85 21.43
CA GLU A 64 -8.88 12.19 21.92
C GLU A 64 -7.43 12.14 22.50
N GLU A 65 -6.54 12.99 21.99
CA GLU A 65 -5.10 13.13 22.30
C GLU A 65 -4.17 12.19 21.49
N ALA A 66 -3.20 12.63 20.66
CA ALA A 66 -2.56 13.94 20.50
C ALA A 66 -1.99 14.12 19.08
N THR A 67 -2.28 15.28 18.48
CA THR A 67 -1.49 16.10 17.54
C THR A 67 -0.39 15.46 16.66
N GLY A 68 -0.56 15.62 15.35
CA GLY A 68 0.50 15.62 14.33
C GLY A 68 0.50 14.33 13.51
N ILE A 69 -0.06 14.30 12.31
CA ILE A 69 0.56 14.87 11.10
C ILE A 69 -0.53 15.08 10.03
N GLU A 70 -0.41 16.20 9.34
CA GLU A 70 -1.29 16.72 8.30
C GLU A 70 -1.47 15.77 7.10
N PRO A 71 -2.65 15.78 6.44
CA PRO A 71 -2.89 14.97 5.24
C PRO A 71 -2.06 15.50 4.07
N SER A 72 -0.89 14.91 3.82
CA SER A 72 -0.17 15.10 2.56
C SER A 72 -0.93 14.38 1.44
N VAL A 73 -1.77 15.14 0.76
CA VAL A 73 -2.31 14.83 -0.56
C VAL A 73 -1.15 14.51 -1.50
N GLN A 74 -1.00 13.24 -1.89
CA GLN A 74 -0.25 12.87 -3.08
C GLN A 74 -1.18 12.20 -4.08
N LYS A 75 -1.59 13.07 -5.00
CA LYS A 75 -2.14 12.78 -6.31
C LYS A 75 -1.07 12.11 -7.19
N GLU A 76 -1.54 11.43 -8.23
CA GLU A 76 -0.81 10.90 -9.40
C GLU A 76 -0.18 9.50 -9.22
N ALA A 77 -0.22 8.59 -10.18
CA ALA A 77 -0.97 8.47 -11.44
C ALA A 77 -0.75 7.02 -11.92
N VAL A 78 -1.76 6.48 -12.59
CA VAL A 78 -1.71 5.22 -13.36
C VAL A 78 -0.82 5.40 -14.60
N GLN A 79 0.03 4.41 -14.90
CA GLN A 79 0.45 3.89 -16.23
C GLN A 79 1.69 2.99 -16.01
N GLN A 80 1.63 1.66 -16.09
CA GLN A 80 1.27 0.78 -17.22
C GLN A 80 2.13 1.02 -18.46
N GLU A 81 3.28 0.35 -18.57
CA GLU A 81 3.81 -0.10 -19.86
C GLU A 81 4.70 -1.34 -19.70
N VAL A 82 4.10 -2.52 -19.87
CA VAL A 82 4.79 -3.76 -20.25
C VAL A 82 4.26 -4.13 -21.63
N ALA A 83 5.11 -4.10 -22.66
CA ALA A 83 5.23 -5.12 -23.71
C ALA A 83 5.93 -4.61 -25.00
N ALA A 84 6.94 -5.39 -25.39
CA ALA A 84 7.24 -5.82 -26.77
C ALA A 84 7.86 -4.82 -27.77
N ALA A 85 9.20 -4.84 -27.78
CA ALA A 85 10.04 -5.25 -28.91
C ALA A 85 9.50 -5.05 -30.35
N LYS A 86 10.17 -4.16 -31.11
CA LYS A 86 10.47 -4.41 -32.53
C LYS A 86 11.65 -3.57 -33.04
N ALA A 87 12.74 -4.29 -33.29
CA ALA A 87 13.66 -4.19 -34.42
C ALA A 87 13.82 -2.82 -35.12
N ARG A 88 14.94 -2.14 -34.82
CA ARG A 88 15.54 -1.14 -35.71
C ARG A 88 17.02 -1.48 -35.96
N LYS A 89 17.18 -2.25 -37.04
CA LYS A 89 18.24 -2.28 -38.06
C LYS A 89 19.36 -1.23 -37.91
N ASP A 90 20.56 -1.69 -37.62
CA ASP A 90 21.83 -0.99 -37.92
C ASP A 90 22.80 -2.06 -38.46
N ARG A 91 22.77 -2.35 -39.76
CA ARG A 91 23.82 -1.95 -40.73
C ARG A 91 25.11 -1.46 -40.07
N THR A 92 25.93 -2.40 -39.61
CA THR A 92 27.37 -2.15 -39.49
C THR A 92 28.12 -3.21 -40.29
N ASP A 93 28.49 -2.77 -41.49
CA ASP A 93 29.72 -3.02 -42.24
C ASP A 93 30.38 -4.42 -42.19
N ARG A 94 30.35 -5.06 -43.36
CA ARG A 94 31.28 -6.12 -43.78
C ARG A 94 32.63 -5.48 -44.09
N PRO A 95 33.71 -6.04 -43.55
CA PRO A 95 34.89 -6.26 -44.38
C PRO A 95 35.21 -7.76 -44.46
N GLU A 96 35.41 -8.21 -45.70
CA GLU A 96 36.04 -9.49 -45.99
C GLU A 96 37.47 -9.51 -45.43
N ALA A 97 37.85 -10.59 -44.78
CA ALA A 97 39.27 -10.90 -44.59
C ALA A 97 39.48 -12.42 -44.57
N PHE A 98 40.02 -12.88 -45.69
CA PHE A 98 41.18 -13.77 -45.76
C PHE A 98 40.97 -15.27 -45.48
N GLN A 99 40.73 -15.96 -46.59
CA GLN A 99 41.06 -17.36 -46.82
C GLN A 99 42.59 -17.53 -46.85
N GLN A 100 43.18 -18.35 -45.97
CA GLN A 100 44.30 -19.27 -46.27
C GLN A 100 44.92 -19.96 -45.03
N SER A 101 45.25 -21.25 -45.22
CA SER A 101 46.16 -22.13 -44.45
C SER A 101 45.57 -22.71 -43.16
N PHE A 102 45.47 -24.03 -42.94
CA PHE A 102 46.28 -25.18 -43.37
C PHE A 102 45.42 -26.39 -43.72
#